data_AF-X0ZWP0-F1
#
_entry.id   AF-X0ZWP0-F1
#
_cell.length_a   1.000
_cell.length_b   1.000
_cell.length_c   1.000
_cell.angle_alpha   90.00
_cell.angle_beta   90.00
_cell.angle_gamma   90.00
#
_symmetry.space_group_name_H-M   'P 1'
#
loop_
_entity.id
_entity.type
_entity.pdbx_description
1 polymer ?
#
loop_
_entity_poly.entity_id
_entity_poly.type
_entity_poly.pdbx_seq_one_letter_code
_entity_poly.pdbx_strand_id
1 'polypeptide(L)'
;MICNNPITPFTSKGCNIIKTLVGFIPKYHDLRDLFRLYLDKDYSKKEYEQQFSIRITHLLEKLERVEGMYKKDKEIPEFFWTLLENQRIKLKEL
;
A
#
# COMPACT_ATOMS: atom_id res chain seq x y z
N MET A 1 13.89 2.20 35.02
CA MET A 1 12.53 1.95 34.52
C MET A 1 12.65 1.54 33.06
N ILE A 2 12.70 0.23 32.81
CA ILE A 2 12.72 -0.36 31.48
C ILE A 2 11.27 -0.69 31.18
N CYS A 3 10.69 -0.05 30.16
CA CYS A 3 9.32 -0.30 29.72
C CYS A 3 9.24 -1.69 29.08
N ASN A 4 9.04 -2.71 29.90
CA ASN A 4 8.49 -3.99 29.49
C ASN A 4 7.02 -3.75 29.08
N ASN A 5 6.78 -3.46 27.81
CA ASN A 5 5.43 -3.51 27.27
C ASN A 5 5.36 -4.64 26.23
N PRO A 6 4.64 -5.74 26.49
CA PRO A 6 4.49 -6.85 25.57
C PRO A 6 3.45 -6.49 24.50
N ILE A 7 3.80 -5.58 23.60
CA ILE A 7 3.06 -5.34 22.35
C ILE A 7 4.08 -5.72 21.28
N THR A 8 4.03 -6.92 20.72
CA THR A 8 3.15 -7.20 19.59
C THR A 8 2.71 -8.67 19.54
N PRO A 9 1.40 -9.00 19.55
CA PRO A 9 0.91 -10.36 19.29
C PRO A 9 0.79 -10.69 17.79
N PHE A 10 1.29 -9.82 16.90
CA PHE A 10 0.99 -9.90 15.46
C PHE A 10 1.73 -10.97 14.65
N THR A 11 2.65 -11.72 15.24
CA THR A 11 3.34 -12.82 14.54
C THR A 11 2.63 -14.17 14.68
N SER A 12 1.31 -14.17 14.89
CA SER A 12 0.54 -15.41 15.05
C SER A 12 -0.80 -15.33 14.29
N LYS A 13 -0.87 -16.09 13.19
CA LYS A 13 -2.08 -16.58 12.48
C LYS A 13 -2.83 -15.56 11.61
N GLY A 14 -2.71 -15.73 10.28
CA GLY A 14 -3.86 -15.65 9.37
C GLY A 14 -4.44 -14.28 9.03
N CYS A 15 -3.64 -13.22 8.88
CA CYS A 15 -4.14 -11.98 8.26
C CYS A 15 -4.45 -12.26 6.79
N ASN A 16 -5.70 -12.01 6.39
CA ASN A 16 -6.12 -12.24 5.03
C ASN A 16 -5.84 -10.99 4.18
N ILE A 17 -5.08 -11.17 3.10
CA ILE A 17 -4.54 -10.06 2.33
C ILE A 17 -5.15 -10.03 0.93
N ILE A 18 -5.47 -8.82 0.46
CA ILE A 18 -5.82 -8.54 -0.93
C ILE A 18 -4.54 -8.09 -1.64
N LYS A 19 -4.07 -8.88 -2.61
CA LYS A 19 -2.92 -8.49 -3.45
C LYS A 19 -3.37 -7.49 -4.50
N THR A 20 -2.69 -6.35 -4.58
CA THR A 20 -2.92 -5.30 -5.56
C THR A 20 -1.63 -4.98 -6.32
N LEU A 21 -1.71 -4.20 -7.39
CA LEU A 21 -0.54 -3.78 -8.16
C LEU A 21 0.43 -2.90 -7.36
N VAL A 22 -0.05 -2.24 -6.31
CA VAL A 22 0.72 -1.32 -5.46
C VAL A 22 1.07 -1.92 -4.09
N GLY A 23 0.80 -3.21 -3.87
CA GLY A 23 1.16 -3.92 -2.66
C GLY A 23 0.02 -4.75 -2.10
N PHE A 24 -0.11 -4.74 -0.78
CA PHE A 24 -1.04 -5.60 -0.04
C PHE A 24 -2.00 -4.74 0.77
N ILE A 25 -3.29 -4.99 0.59
CA ILE A 25 -4.36 -4.33 1.34
C ILE A 25 -4.93 -5.33 2.34
N PRO A 26 -4.98 -5.02 3.64
CA PRO A 26 -5.60 -5.90 4.64
C PRO A 26 -7.11 -6.00 4.41
N LYS A 27 -7.74 -7.13 4.72
CA LYS A 27 -9.21 -7.22 4.65
C LYS A 27 -9.88 -6.33 5.70
N TYR A 28 -11.08 -5.85 5.37
CA TYR A 28 -11.88 -4.99 6.25
C TYR A 28 -12.12 -5.59 7.65
N HIS A 29 -12.41 -6.90 7.75
CA HIS A 29 -12.67 -7.52 9.05
C HIS A 29 -11.45 -7.47 9.96
N ASP A 30 -10.26 -7.73 9.41
CA ASP A 30 -9.00 -7.73 10.17
C ASP A 30 -8.74 -6.34 10.74
N LEU A 31 -8.98 -5.29 9.94
CA LEU A 31 -8.85 -3.90 10.40
C LEU A 31 -9.92 -3.51 11.42
N ARG A 32 -11.17 -3.90 11.20
CA ARG A 32 -12.26 -3.59 12.12
C ARG A 32 -11.99 -4.16 13.51
N ASP A 33 -11.61 -5.44 13.55
CA ASP A 33 -11.35 -6.13 14.81
C ASP A 33 -10.10 -5.55 15.50
N LEU A 34 -9.11 -5.14 14.71
CA LEU A 34 -7.92 -4.45 15.21
C LEU A 34 -8.25 -3.09 15.86
N PHE A 35 -9.03 -2.27 15.17
CA PHE A 35 -9.41 -0.94 15.65
C PHE A 35 -10.25 -1.04 16.92
N ARG A 36 -11.16 -2.02 17.00
CA ARG A 36 -11.92 -2.26 18.22
C ARG A 36 -11.01 -2.69 19.38
N LEU A 37 -10.08 -3.61 19.13
CA LEU A 37 -9.25 -4.20 20.20
C LEU A 37 -8.26 -3.21 20.83
N TYR A 38 -7.61 -2.35 20.04
CA TYR A 38 -6.53 -1.49 20.55
C TYR A 38 -6.90 -0.02 20.65
N LEU A 39 -7.91 0.43 19.90
CA LEU A 39 -8.28 1.84 19.84
C LEU A 39 -9.69 2.12 20.39
N ASP A 40 -10.44 1.06 20.74
CA ASP A 40 -11.86 1.10 21.10
C ASP A 40 -12.69 1.99 20.15
N LYS A 41 -12.45 1.83 18.85
CA LYS A 41 -13.14 2.57 17.79
C LYS A 41 -13.90 1.65 16.86
N ASP A 42 -15.10 2.08 16.49
CA ASP A 42 -15.80 1.49 15.35
C ASP A 42 -15.17 1.97 14.06
N TYR A 43 -14.61 1.02 13.31
CA TYR A 43 -14.05 1.26 11.99
C TYR A 43 -15.05 0.85 10.92
N SER A 44 -15.58 1.83 10.20
CA SER A 44 -16.63 1.61 9.23
C SER A 44 -16.09 1.13 7.87
N LYS A 45 -16.93 0.42 7.12
CA LYS A 45 -16.60 0.02 5.75
C LYS A 45 -16.32 1.23 4.85
N LYS A 46 -17.00 2.36 5.10
CA LYS A 46 -16.79 3.60 4.35
C LYS A 46 -15.39 4.17 4.56
N GLU A 47 -14.89 4.17 5.80
CA GLU A 47 -13.51 4.60 6.09
C GLU A 47 -12.49 3.67 5.41
N TYR A 48 -12.75 2.37 5.45
CA TYR A 48 -11.94 1.39 4.72
C TYR A 48 -11.90 1.66 3.22
N GLU A 49 -13.05 1.80 2.58
CA GLU A 49 -13.11 2.09 1.15
C GLU A 49 -12.42 3.43 0.83
N GLN A 50 -12.59 4.46 1.66
CA GLN A 50 -11.93 5.76 1.46
C GLN A 50 -10.41 5.70 1.57
N GLN A 51 -9.88 4.96 2.56
CA GLN A 51 -8.44 4.87 2.82
C GLN A 51 -7.72 3.95 1.82
N PHE A 52 -8.38 2.87 1.39
CA PHE A 52 -7.78 1.84 0.52
C PHE A 52 -8.25 1.92 -0.95
N SER A 53 -8.96 2.98 -1.33
CA SER A 53 -9.32 3.26 -2.73
C SER A 53 -8.07 3.49 -3.58
N ILE A 54 -7.93 2.68 -4.63
CA ILE A 54 -6.85 2.83 -5.62
C ILE A 54 -7.25 3.89 -6.64
N ARG A 55 -6.49 4.98 -6.70
CA ARG A 55 -6.70 6.08 -7.67
C ARG A 55 -5.70 5.95 -8.81
N ILE A 56 -6.11 5.32 -9.90
CA ILE A 56 -5.25 5.02 -11.06
C ILE A 56 -4.60 6.29 -11.61
N THR A 57 -5.36 7.37 -11.75
CA THR A 57 -4.86 8.67 -12.24
C THR A 57 -3.69 9.19 -11.40
N HIS A 58 -3.83 9.21 -10.07
CA HIS A 58 -2.76 9.65 -9.16
C HIS A 58 -1.52 8.75 -9.21
N LEU A 59 -1.70 7.45 -9.45
CA LEU A 59 -0.59 6.51 -9.59
C LEU A 59 0.18 6.74 -10.89
N LEU A 60 -0.52 6.99 -12.00
CA LEU A 60 0.10 7.33 -13.29
C LEU A 60 0.86 8.66 -13.20
N GLU A 61 0.26 9.70 -12.61
CA GLU A 61 0.93 10.99 -12.37
C GLU A 61 2.17 10.85 -11.47
N LYS A 62 2.15 9.89 -10.53
CA LYS A 62 3.33 9.58 -9.71
C LYS A 62 4.45 8.97 -10.57
N LEU A 63 4.13 8.05 -11.48
CA LEU A 63 5.12 7.47 -12.39
C LEU A 63 5.74 8.54 -13.31
N GLU A 64 4.93 9.46 -13.84
CA GLU A 64 5.42 10.57 -14.66
C GLU A 64 6.39 11.49 -13.90
N ARG A 65 6.08 11.82 -12.65
CA ARG A 65 6.97 12.61 -11.79
C ARG A 65 8.30 11.90 -11.55
N VAL A 66 8.26 10.60 -11.24
CA VAL A 66 9.45 9.76 -11.03
C VAL A 66 10.30 9.72 -12.29
N GLU A 67 9.69 9.45 -13.44
CA GLU A 67 10.38 9.46 -14.73
C GLU A 67 11.04 10.81 -15.02
N GLY A 68 10.34 11.93 -14.80
CA GLY A 68 10.88 13.27 -14.99
C GLY A 68 12.04 13.63 -14.04
N MET A 69 12.08 13.04 -12.84
CA MET A 69 13.21 13.21 -11.91
C MET A 69 14.43 12.41 -12.39
N TYR A 70 14.26 11.11 -12.63
CA TYR A 70 15.38 10.22 -12.95
C TYR A 70 15.93 10.40 -14.37
N LYS A 71 15.16 10.96 -15.30
CA LYS A 71 15.69 11.32 -16.64
C LYS A 71 16.80 12.37 -16.61
N LYS A 72 16.92 13.12 -15.52
CA LYS A 72 17.98 14.13 -15.34
C LYS A 72 19.30 13.51 -14.88
N ASP A 73 19.27 12.28 -14.38
CA ASP A 73 20.44 11.56 -13.89
C ASP A 73 21.07 10.75 -15.04
N LYS A 74 22.41 10.73 -15.10
CA LYS A 74 23.15 10.15 -16.23
C LYS A 74 23.35 8.63 -16.13
N GLU A 75 23.15 8.04 -14.96
CA GLU A 75 23.50 6.64 -14.68
C GLU A 75 22.32 5.85 -14.11
N ILE A 76 21.20 5.81 -14.84
CA ILE A 76 20.05 4.98 -14.48
C ILE A 76 20.09 3.66 -15.26
N PRO A 77 20.09 2.51 -14.57
CA PRO A 77 20.08 1.21 -15.23
C PRO A 77 18.85 1.00 -16.14
N GLU A 78 19.02 0.30 -17.27
CA GLU A 78 17.95 0.05 -18.23
C GLU A 78 16.73 -0.67 -17.62
N PHE A 79 16.98 -1.63 -16.72
CA PHE A 79 15.90 -2.40 -16.06
C PHE A 79 14.91 -1.51 -15.31
N PHE A 80 15.35 -0.34 -14.84
CA PHE A 80 14.49 0.62 -14.14
C PHE A 80 13.40 1.15 -15.07
N TRP A 81 13.76 1.51 -16.31
CA TRP A 81 12.83 2.01 -17.31
C TRP A 81 11.85 0.92 -17.75
N THR A 82 12.34 -0.31 -17.94
CA THR A 82 11.48 -1.47 -18.23
C THR A 82 10.49 -1.73 -17.09
N LEU A 83 10.94 -1.64 -15.84
CA LEU A 83 10.08 -1.80 -14.67
C LEU A 83 9.00 -0.70 -14.61
N LEU A 84 9.39 0.56 -14.84
CA LEU A 84 8.48 1.71 -14.80
C LEU A 84 7.40 1.61 -15.89
N GLU A 85 7.77 1.20 -17.11
CA GLU A 85 6.80 1.01 -18.20
C GLU A 85 5.87 -0.19 -17.93
N ASN A 86 6.40 -1.30 -17.43
CA ASN A 86 5.58 -2.45 -17.04
C ASN A 86 4.55 -2.09 -15.94
N GLN A 87 4.92 -1.23 -14.99
CA GLN A 87 3.98 -0.72 -13.99
C GLN A 87 2.90 0.15 -14.62
N ARG A 88 3.27 1.02 -15.58
CA ARG A 88 2.33 1.87 -16.31
C ARG A 88 1.30 1.05 -17.10
N ILE A 89 1.73 0.02 -17.81
CA ILE A 89 0.84 -0.86 -18.58
C ILE A 89 -0.16 -1.54 -17.65
N LYS A 90 0.31 -2.18 -16.57
CA LYS A 90 -0.57 -2.87 -15.61
C LYS A 90 -1.59 -1.92 -14.97
N LEU A 91 -1.20 -0.68 -14.69
CA LEU A 91 -2.12 0.33 -14.14
C LEU A 91 -3.20 0.77 -15.15
N LYS A 92 -2.92 0.74 -16.45
CA LYS A 92 -3.90 1.06 -17.52
C LYS A 92 -4.88 -0.08 -17.80
N GLU A 93 -4.56 -1.30 -17.37
CA GLU A 93 -5.40 -2.49 -17.54
C GLU A 93 -6.39 -2.73 -16.39
N LEU A 94 -6.34 -1.90 -15.32
CA LEU A 94 -7.28 -1.92 -14.19
C LEU A 94 -8.51 -1.06 -14.43
#